data_AF-A0A9E5P3V2-F1
#
_entry.id   AF-A0A9E5P3V2-F1
#
_cell.length_a   1.000
_cell.length_b   1.000
_cell.length_c   1.000
_cell.angle_alpha   90.00
_cell.angle_beta   90.00
_cell.angle_gamma   90.00
#
_symmetry.space_group_name_H-M   'P 1'
#
loop_
_entity.id
_entity.type
_entity.pdbx_description
1 polymer ?
#
loop_
_entity_poly.entity_id
_entity_poly.type
_entity_poly.pdbx_seq_one_letter_code
_entity_poly.pdbx_strand_id
1 'polypeptide(L)'
;MIGGLQQSAQPPERITVSDPDRAARERLATSHGVQCFDAALDTIAEADVVVLAIKPQVMPVVLEELAGQVSRGQLTLSIAAGIPVARIAAAQG
;
A
#
# COMPACT_ATOMS: atom_id res chain seq x y z
N MET A 1 3.19 10.17 5.52
CA MET A 1 4.01 9.43 4.53
C MET A 1 4.01 10.14 3.18
N ILE A 2 2.87 10.23 2.48
CA ILE A 2 2.76 10.79 1.12
C ILE A 2 3.38 12.18 1.01
N GLY A 3 3.02 13.13 1.89
CA GLY A 3 3.62 14.46 1.89
C GLY A 3 5.15 14.48 2.07
N GLY A 4 5.74 13.48 2.72
CA GLY A 4 7.20 13.33 2.83
C GLY A 4 7.84 12.79 1.55
N LEU A 5 7.16 11.87 0.85
CA LEU A 5 7.59 11.36 -0.45
C LEU A 5 7.56 12.47 -1.52
N GLN A 6 6.52 13.30 -1.50
CA GLN A 6 6.41 14.46 -2.41
C GLN A 6 7.52 15.49 -2.17
N GLN A 7 7.86 15.76 -0.91
CA GLN A 7 9.00 16.62 -0.57
C GLN A 7 10.35 16.04 -1.03
N SER A 8 10.42 14.72 -1.19
CA SER A 8 11.60 14.01 -1.72
C SER A 8 11.58 13.90 -3.25
N ALA A 9 10.80 14.76 -3.92
CA ALA A 9 10.64 14.84 -5.37
C ALA A 9 10.02 13.60 -6.05
N GLN A 10 9.24 12.78 -5.32
CA GLN A 10 8.38 11.79 -5.97
C GLN A 10 7.11 12.47 -6.54
N PRO A 11 6.88 12.39 -7.86
CA PRO A 11 5.69 12.96 -8.47
C PRO A 11 4.44 12.18 -8.02
N PRO A 12 3.29 12.85 -7.80
CA PRO A 12 2.09 12.21 -7.29
C PRO A 12 1.55 11.08 -8.19
N GLU A 13 1.82 11.13 -9.50
CA GLU A 13 1.44 10.11 -10.47
C GLU A 13 2.19 8.79 -10.27
N ARG A 14 3.30 8.80 -9.50
CA ARG A 14 4.03 7.58 -9.10
C ARG A 14 3.59 7.05 -7.74
N ILE A 15 2.56 7.63 -7.13
CA ILE A 15 2.04 7.24 -5.84
C ILE A 15 0.57 6.88 -6.01
N THR A 16 0.28 5.58 -5.85
CA THR A 16 -1.08 5.05 -5.75
C THR A 16 -1.39 4.70 -4.30
N VAL A 17 -2.65 4.87 -3.90
CA VAL A 17 -3.11 4.55 -2.54
C VAL A 17 -4.37 3.71 -2.61
N SER A 18 -4.41 2.61 -1.86
CA SER A 18 -5.63 1.87 -1.58
C SER A 18 -6.09 2.14 -0.15
N ASP A 19 -7.36 2.53 0.02
CA ASP A 19 -7.98 2.67 1.35
C ASP A 19 -9.49 2.36 1.24
N PRO A 20 -10.06 1.46 2.05
CA PRO A 20 -11.50 1.16 1.99
C PRO A 20 -12.38 2.37 2.36
N ASP A 21 -11.88 3.33 3.16
CA ASP A 21 -12.63 4.53 3.53
C ASP A 21 -12.63 5.56 2.39
N ARG A 22 -13.81 5.75 1.79
CA ARG A 22 -14.02 6.73 0.73
C ARG A 22 -13.63 8.15 1.13
N ALA A 23 -13.93 8.59 2.36
CA ALA A 23 -13.61 9.93 2.81
C ALA A 23 -12.10 10.14 2.95
N ALA A 24 -11.37 9.08 3.35
CA ALA A 24 -9.91 9.10 3.34
C ALA A 24 -9.37 9.23 1.92
N ARG A 25 -9.89 8.45 0.96
CA ARG A 25 -9.50 8.53 -0.46
C ARG A 25 -9.71 9.91 -1.06
N GLU A 26 -10.88 10.51 -0.87
CA GLU A 26 -11.21 11.85 -1.37
C GLU A 26 -10.28 12.91 -0.79
N ARG A 27 -9.99 12.84 0.52
CA ARG A 27 -9.05 13.75 1.18
C ARG A 27 -7.63 13.60 0.62
N LEU A 28 -7.17 12.37 0.42
CA LEU A 28 -5.82 12.09 -0.10
C LEU A 28 -5.68 12.56 -1.55
N ALA A 29 -6.65 12.27 -2.41
CA ALA A 29 -6.67 12.73 -3.79
C ALA A 29 -6.67 14.27 -3.86
N THR A 30 -7.50 14.94 -3.06
CA THR A 30 -7.59 16.41 -3.05
C THR A 30 -6.33 17.07 -2.48
N SER A 31 -5.77 16.51 -1.40
CA SER A 31 -4.66 17.13 -0.68
C SER A 31 -3.29 16.85 -1.28
N HIS A 32 -3.15 15.72 -1.99
CA HIS A 32 -1.87 15.25 -2.52
C HIS A 32 -1.88 14.99 -4.03
N GLY A 33 -3.03 15.00 -4.71
CA GLY A 33 -3.12 14.73 -6.16
C GLY A 33 -2.80 13.29 -6.55
N VAL A 34 -2.80 12.36 -5.58
CA VAL A 34 -2.50 10.94 -5.81
C VAL A 34 -3.73 10.18 -6.31
N GLN A 35 -3.51 9.09 -7.04
CA GLN A 35 -4.59 8.20 -7.45
C GLN A 35 -4.99 7.29 -6.28
N CYS A 36 -6.29 7.22 -6.00
CA CYS A 36 -6.83 6.44 -4.89
C CYS A 36 -7.79 5.36 -5.38
N PHE A 37 -7.68 4.17 -4.81
CA PHE A 37 -8.47 2.98 -5.12
C PHE A 37 -9.09 2.42 -3.84
N ASP A 38 -10.21 1.70 -3.94
CA ASP A 38 -10.85 1.06 -2.79
C ASP A 38 -10.25 -0.31 -2.45
N ALA A 39 -9.68 -1.00 -3.45
CA ALA A 39 -9.01 -2.29 -3.30
C ALA A 39 -7.53 -2.23 -3.66
N ALA A 40 -6.71 -3.00 -2.92
CA ALA A 40 -5.26 -3.02 -3.11
C ALA A 40 -4.86 -3.63 -4.46
N LEU A 41 -5.65 -4.62 -4.91
CA LEU A 41 -5.49 -5.38 -6.15
C LEU A 41 -5.24 -4.51 -7.37
N ASP A 42 -5.96 -3.39 -7.47
CA ASP A 42 -5.89 -2.49 -8.62
C ASP A 42 -4.57 -1.70 -8.69
N THR A 43 -3.76 -1.72 -7.62
CA THR A 43 -2.54 -0.90 -7.50
C THR A 43 -1.25 -1.72 -7.47
N ILE A 44 -1.30 -2.99 -7.07
CA ILE A 44 -0.11 -3.78 -6.78
C ILE A 44 0.65 -4.18 -8.04
N ALA A 45 -0.05 -4.52 -9.12
CA ALA A 45 0.59 -5.07 -10.32
C ALA A 45 1.61 -4.11 -10.97
N GLU A 46 1.38 -2.80 -10.85
CA GLU A 46 2.22 -1.76 -11.45
C GLU A 46 3.25 -1.17 -10.48
N ALA A 47 3.21 -1.56 -9.20
CA ALA A 47 4.06 -0.96 -8.17
C ALA A 47 5.45 -1.61 -8.12
N ASP A 48 6.52 -0.82 -8.14
CA ASP A 48 7.87 -1.33 -7.81
C ASP A 48 8.02 -1.58 -6.30
N VAL A 49 7.32 -0.80 -5.49
CA VAL A 49 7.35 -0.84 -4.01
C VAL A 49 5.93 -0.83 -3.46
N VAL A 50 5.59 -1.83 -2.65
CA VAL A 50 4.31 -1.95 -1.95
C VAL A 50 4.51 -1.60 -0.48
N VAL A 51 3.84 -0.55 0.00
CA VAL A 51 3.91 -0.11 1.40
C VAL A 51 2.66 -0.52 2.18
N LEU A 52 2.81 -1.44 3.12
CA LEU A 52 1.75 -1.91 4.00
C LEU A 52 1.59 -0.95 5.20
N ALA A 53 0.74 0.06 5.02
CA ALA A 53 0.36 1.05 6.04
C ALA A 53 -0.99 0.71 6.73
N ILE A 54 -1.18 -0.57 7.05
CA ILE A 54 -2.47 -1.13 7.46
C ILE A 54 -2.51 -1.33 8.98
N LYS A 55 -3.66 -1.10 9.60
CA LYS A 55 -3.88 -1.40 11.02
C LYS A 55 -3.66 -2.90 11.30
N PRO A 56 -3.00 -3.29 12.41
CA PRO A 56 -2.68 -4.70 12.69
C PRO A 56 -3.87 -5.66 12.61
N GLN A 57 -5.07 -5.20 13.00
CA GLN A 57 -6.30 -6.00 12.99
C GLN A 57 -6.79 -6.33 11.58
N VAL A 58 -6.47 -5.50 10.58
CA VAL A 58 -6.90 -5.65 9.18
C VAL A 58 -5.85 -6.38 8.33
N MET A 59 -4.61 -6.44 8.82
CA MET A 59 -3.49 -7.08 8.13
C MET A 59 -3.77 -8.51 7.63
N PRO A 60 -4.43 -9.43 8.38
CA PRO A 60 -4.67 -10.77 7.89
C PRO A 60 -5.48 -10.81 6.58
N VAL A 61 -6.55 -10.02 6.52
CA VAL A 61 -7.43 -9.94 5.34
C VAL A 61 -6.66 -9.41 4.14
N VAL A 62 -5.87 -8.35 4.33
CA VAL A 62 -5.10 -7.78 3.22
C VAL A 62 -4.00 -8.74 2.76
N LEU A 63 -3.30 -9.43 3.68
CA LEU A 63 -2.30 -10.42 3.28
C LEU A 63 -2.91 -11.58 2.47
N GLU A 64 -4.15 -11.99 2.76
CA GLU A 64 -4.87 -12.97 1.95
C GLU A 64 -5.19 -12.43 0.54
N GLU A 65 -5.61 -11.17 0.42
CA GLU A 65 -5.84 -10.52 -0.88
C GLU A 65 -4.54 -10.36 -1.70
N LEU A 66 -3.43 -10.06 -1.03
CA LEU A 66 -2.11 -9.91 -1.64
C LEU A 66 -1.46 -11.24 -2.06
N ALA A 67 -2.00 -12.37 -1.59
CA ALA A 67 -1.37 -13.67 -1.77
C ALA A 67 -1.20 -14.00 -3.26
N GLY A 68 0.06 -14.24 -3.67
CA GLY A 68 0.40 -14.55 -5.06
C GLY A 68 0.34 -13.37 -6.03
N GLN A 69 0.08 -12.14 -5.56
CA GLN A 69 0.00 -10.95 -6.41
C GLN A 69 1.27 -10.12 -6.37
N VAL A 70 1.99 -10.18 -5.26
CA VAL A 70 3.30 -9.54 -5.15
C VAL A 70 4.34 -10.40 -5.85
N SER A 71 4.90 -9.85 -6.92
CA SER A 71 5.94 -10.49 -7.73
C SER A 71 7.31 -10.41 -7.05
N ARG A 72 8.20 -11.37 -7.32
CA ARG A 72 9.56 -11.43 -6.73
C ARG A 72 10.43 -10.18 -6.95
N GLY A 73 10.13 -9.36 -7.96
CA GLY A 73 10.84 -8.13 -8.24
C GLY A 73 10.37 -6.92 -7.44
N GLN A 74 9.25 -7.03 -6.73
CA GLN A 74 8.64 -5.93 -5.99
C GLN A 74 9.16 -5.90 -4.55
N LEU A 75 9.44 -4.70 -4.04
CA LEU A 75 9.82 -4.52 -2.64
C LEU A 75 8.58 -4.34 -1.77
N THR A 76 8.42 -5.22 -0.77
CA THR A 76 7.38 -5.04 0.25
C THR A 76 7.95 -4.39 1.50
N LEU A 77 7.42 -3.22 1.86
CA LEU A 77 7.76 -2.46 3.06
C LEU A 77 6.56 -2.44 4.01
N SER A 78 6.76 -2.74 5.29
CA SER A 78 5.69 -2.65 6.29
C SER A 78 6.05 -1.67 7.39
N ILE A 79 5.08 -0.84 7.77
CA ILE A 79 5.15 0.05 8.94
C ILE A 79 4.19 -0.40 10.06
N ALA A 80 3.54 -1.55 9.88
CA ALA A 80 2.60 -2.10 10.85
C ALA A 80 3.33 -2.59 12.10
N ALA A 81 3.05 -1.96 13.25
CA ALA A 81 3.65 -2.34 14.52
C ALA A 81 3.21 -3.74 14.96
N GLY A 82 4.17 -4.52 15.48
CA GLY A 82 3.90 -5.83 16.08
C GLY A 82 3.60 -6.97 15.09
N ILE A 83 3.79 -6.75 13.79
CA ILE A 83 3.63 -7.80 12.78
C ILE A 83 5.02 -8.35 12.40
N PRO A 84 5.30 -9.64 12.69
CA PRO A 84 6.58 -10.25 12.31
C PRO A 84 6.75 -10.30 10.79
N VAL A 85 7.98 -10.08 10.32
CA VAL A 85 8.31 -10.18 8.89
C VAL A 85 7.94 -11.54 8.30
N ALA A 86 8.11 -12.63 9.08
CA ALA A 86 7.76 -13.98 8.65
C ALA A 86 6.26 -14.12 8.30
N ARG A 87 5.38 -13.38 8.98
CA ARG A 87 3.94 -13.38 8.68
C ARG A 87 3.63 -12.71 7.34
N ILE A 88 4.34 -11.64 7.02
CA ILE A 88 4.17 -10.91 5.75
C ILE A 88 4.78 -11.74 4.61
N ALA A 89 5.99 -12.28 4.83
CA ALA A 89 6.69 -13.10 3.85
C ALA A 89 5.91 -14.37 3.48
N ALA A 90 5.19 -14.99 4.43
CA ALA A 90 4.36 -16.15 4.15
C ALA A 90 3.19 -15.89 3.18
N ALA A 91 2.78 -14.63 3.01
CA ALA A 91 1.78 -14.22 2.02
C ALA A 91 2.40 -13.93 0.63
N GLN A 92 3.72 -13.89 0.54
CA GLN A 92 4.43 -13.64 -0.72
C GLN A 92 4.90 -15.00 -1.26
N GLY A 93 4.48 -15.34 -2.48
CA GLY A 93 4.72 -16.67 -3.08
C GLY A 93 6.19 -17.05 -3.21
#